data_AF-A0A1M4SA90-F1
#
_entry.id   AF-A0A1M4SA90-F1
#
_cell.length_a   1.000
_cell.length_b   1.000
_cell.length_c   1.000
_cell.angle_alpha   90.00
_cell.angle_beta   90.00
_cell.angle_gamma   90.00
#
_symmetry.space_group_name_H-M   'P 1'
#
loop_
_entity.id
_entity.type
_entity.pdbx_description
1 polymer ?
#
loop_
_entity_poly.entity_id
_entity_poly.type
_entity_poly.pdbx_seq_one_letter_code
_entity_poly.pdbx_strand_id
1 'polypeptide(L)'
;MKKILLLFISCALLPSCCTLFTSSDQSITFAGPEGTKIYDTYTNIKIAEIGESKMVTVRIKKKVESKTLIAKKEGYRPSPLLLESTFNPTTLWNILFWPGFIVDFGTQKISKWDNTYINIDLEKDPRSTQQL
;
A
#
# COMPACT_ATOMS: atom_id res chain seq x y z
N MET A 1 42.62 27.13 2.05
CA MET A 1 41.56 26.41 1.32
C MET A 1 41.49 24.89 1.58
N LYS A 2 42.24 24.32 2.55
CA LYS A 2 42.22 22.88 2.87
C LYS A 2 41.16 22.50 3.92
N LYS A 3 40.76 23.44 4.78
CA LYS A 3 39.80 23.22 5.88
C LYS A 3 38.34 23.11 5.43
N ILE A 4 37.99 23.73 4.31
CA ILE A 4 36.63 23.69 3.72
C ILE A 4 36.37 22.33 3.03
N LEU A 5 37.41 21.73 2.45
CA LEU A 5 37.32 20.41 1.82
C LEU A 5 37.07 19.29 2.85
N LEU A 6 37.68 19.41 4.03
CA LEU A 6 37.47 18.47 5.15
C LEU A 6 36.07 18.55 5.74
N LEU A 7 35.42 19.72 5.71
CA LEU A 7 34.05 19.92 6.21
C LEU A 7 33.00 19.24 5.29
N PHE A 8 33.25 19.21 3.98
CA PHE A 8 32.40 18.49 3.02
C PHE A 8 32.52 16.96 3.17
N ILE A 9 33.73 16.46 3.46
CA ILE A 9 33.99 15.03 3.71
C ILE A 9 33.36 14.55 5.02
N SER A 10 33.34 15.37 6.08
CA SER A 10 32.69 15.00 7.34
C SER A 10 31.16 14.89 7.23
N CYS A 11 30.54 15.62 6.30
CA CYS A 11 29.09 15.56 6.10
C CYS A 11 28.64 14.31 5.30
N ALA A 12 29.56 13.69 4.54
CA ALA A 12 29.32 12.45 3.81
C ALA A 12 29.44 11.18 4.68
N LEU A 13 29.94 11.31 5.92
CA LEU A 13 30.19 10.21 6.85
C LEU A 13 29.16 10.12 7.98
N LEU A 14 28.05 10.88 7.91
CA LEU A 14 26.91 10.65 8.78
C LEU A 14 26.06 9.53 8.16
N PRO A 15 26.03 8.30 8.70
CA PRO A 15 25.10 7.27 8.26
C PRO A 15 23.70 7.60 8.81
N SER A 16 23.08 8.70 8.38
CA SER A 16 21.71 9.03 8.75
C SER A 16 20.78 8.79 7.55
N CYS A 17 20.32 7.54 7.43
CA CYS A 17 18.98 7.21 6.93
C CYS A 17 18.54 7.76 5.54
N CYS A 18 19.37 7.67 4.50
CA CYS A 18 18.87 7.71 3.12
C CYS A 18 18.35 6.32 2.72
N THR A 19 17.10 5.99 3.05
CA THR A 19 16.43 4.78 2.54
C THR A 19 16.05 4.99 1.07
N LEU A 20 17.04 5.07 0.18
CA LEU A 20 16.86 5.32 -1.26
C LEU A 20 16.12 4.17 -1.99
N PHE A 21 15.98 3.02 -1.32
CA PHE A 21 15.23 1.87 -1.80
C PHE A 21 13.99 1.62 -0.94
N THR A 22 13.10 2.61 -0.80
CA THR A 22 11.73 2.27 -0.40
C THR A 22 11.10 1.41 -1.52
N SER A 23 10.62 0.22 -1.17
CA SER A 23 10.00 -0.68 -2.16
C SER A 23 8.79 0.00 -2.82
N SER A 24 8.60 -0.24 -4.11
CA SER A 24 7.40 0.18 -4.86
C SER A 24 6.15 -0.60 -4.43
N ASP A 25 6.32 -1.68 -3.68
CA ASP A 25 5.25 -2.44 -3.06
C ASP A 25 5.02 -2.01 -1.62
N GLN A 26 3.78 -2.14 -1.15
CA GLN A 26 3.41 -1.93 0.24
C GLN A 26 2.63 -3.16 0.73
N SER A 27 2.96 -3.62 1.93
CA SER A 27 2.19 -4.68 2.59
C SER A 27 0.89 -4.09 3.13
N ILE A 28 -0.24 -4.66 2.73
CA ILE A 28 -1.57 -4.34 3.24
C ILE A 28 -2.12 -5.58 3.91
N THR A 29 -2.64 -5.41 5.12
CA THR A 29 -3.26 -6.46 5.91
C THR A 29 -4.77 -6.33 5.82
N PHE A 30 -5.43 -7.39 5.38
CA PHE A 30 -6.88 -7.49 5.37
C PHE A 30 -7.30 -8.44 6.49
N ALA A 31 -8.11 -7.95 7.41
CA ALA A 31 -8.73 -8.74 8.47
C ALA A 31 -10.21 -8.94 8.13
N GLY A 32 -10.74 -10.12 8.38
CA GLY A 32 -12.13 -10.43 8.05
C GLY A 32 -12.48 -11.89 8.28
N PRO A 33 -13.72 -12.28 7.99
CA PRO A 33 -14.16 -13.64 8.18
C PRO A 33 -13.50 -14.59 7.18
N GLU A 34 -13.21 -15.81 7.62
CA GLU A 34 -12.58 -16.85 6.79
C GLU A 34 -13.37 -17.12 5.49
N GLY A 35 -12.65 -17.39 4.40
CA GLY A 35 -13.21 -17.65 3.08
C GLY A 35 -13.56 -16.39 2.30
N THR A 36 -13.24 -15.20 2.81
CA THR A 36 -13.43 -13.95 2.09
C THR A 36 -12.37 -13.80 0.99
N LYS A 37 -12.83 -13.64 -0.24
CA LYS A 37 -11.98 -13.43 -1.42
C LYS A 37 -11.99 -11.96 -1.80
N ILE A 38 -10.81 -11.38 -1.98
CA ILE A 38 -10.62 -9.98 -2.32
C ILE A 38 -10.26 -9.90 -3.79
N TYR A 39 -11.08 -9.18 -4.56
CA TYR A 39 -10.89 -8.97 -5.99
C TYR A 39 -10.61 -7.50 -6.27
N ASP A 40 -9.83 -7.26 -7.32
CA ASP A 40 -9.69 -5.94 -7.91
C ASP A 40 -10.90 -5.64 -8.79
N THR A 41 -11.59 -4.53 -8.55
CA THR A 41 -12.80 -4.17 -9.30
C THR A 41 -12.50 -3.90 -10.78
N TYR A 42 -11.31 -3.40 -11.11
CA TYR A 42 -10.94 -3.04 -12.47
C TYR A 42 -10.44 -4.25 -13.27
N THR A 43 -9.54 -5.04 -12.68
CA THR A 43 -8.93 -6.18 -13.37
C THR A 43 -9.70 -7.48 -13.18
N ASN A 44 -10.62 -7.55 -12.22
CA ASN A 44 -11.32 -8.76 -11.79
C ASN A 44 -10.38 -9.91 -11.36
N ILE A 45 -9.12 -9.59 -11.06
CA ILE A 45 -8.12 -10.55 -10.60
C ILE A 45 -8.27 -10.71 -9.08
N LYS A 46 -8.17 -11.96 -8.61
CA LYS A 46 -8.11 -12.30 -7.19
C LYS A 46 -6.77 -11.82 -6.61
N ILE A 47 -6.85 -10.91 -5.64
CA ILE A 47 -5.68 -10.32 -4.97
C ILE A 47 -5.30 -11.15 -3.74
N ALA A 48 -6.30 -11.57 -2.96
CA ALA A 48 -6.07 -12.29 -1.70
C ALA A 48 -7.28 -13.16 -1.33
N GLU A 49 -7.06 -14.11 -0.45
CA GLU A 49 -8.09 -14.89 0.23
C GLU A 49 -7.76 -14.97 1.71
N ILE A 50 -8.75 -14.71 2.56
CA ILE A 50 -8.61 -14.81 4.01
C ILE A 50 -8.77 -16.26 4.42
N GLY A 51 -7.68 -16.86 4.91
CA GLY A 51 -7.70 -18.22 5.47
C GLY A 51 -8.12 -18.26 6.94
N GLU A 52 -7.87 -19.39 7.59
CA GLU A 52 -8.23 -19.70 8.98
C GLU A 52 -7.71 -18.67 10.00
N SER A 53 -6.61 -17.97 9.68
CA SER A 53 -6.02 -16.90 10.51
C SER A 53 -6.88 -15.64 10.62
N LYS A 54 -8.02 -15.56 9.90
CA LYS A 54 -8.90 -14.36 9.81
C LYS A 54 -8.20 -13.08 9.34
N MET A 55 -6.96 -13.21 8.88
CA MET A 55 -6.11 -12.12 8.41
C MET A 55 -5.22 -12.61 7.29
N VAL A 56 -5.02 -11.77 6.28
CA VAL A 56 -4.07 -12.01 5.18
C VAL A 56 -3.29 -10.74 4.88
N THR A 57 -1.97 -10.87 4.78
CA THR A 57 -1.08 -9.77 4.37
C THR A 57 -0.63 -9.99 2.95
N VAL A 58 -0.85 -9.01 2.08
CA VAL A 58 -0.42 -9.07 0.67
C VAL A 58 0.37 -7.83 0.29
N ARG A 59 1.34 -7.99 -0.61
CA ARG A 59 2.11 -6.89 -1.17
C ARG A 59 1.39 -6.35 -2.40
N ILE A 60 0.96 -5.10 -2.33
CA ILE A 60 0.29 -4.41 -3.44
C ILE A 60 1.20 -3.28 -3.92
N LYS A 61 1.43 -3.23 -5.25
CA LYS A 61 2.14 -2.13 -5.90
C LYS A 61 1.47 -0.79 -5.58
N LYS A 62 2.26 0.18 -5.13
CA LYS A 62 1.83 1.56 -4.93
C LYS A 62 1.42 2.14 -6.28
N LYS A 63 0.31 2.88 -6.30
CA LYS A 63 -0.15 3.63 -7.46
C LYS A 63 -0.55 5.01 -7.03
N VAL A 64 -0.41 5.98 -7.92
CA VAL A 64 -0.87 7.37 -7.69
C VAL A 64 -2.39 7.43 -7.57
N GLU A 65 -3.09 6.54 -8.27
CA GLU A 65 -4.55 6.46 -8.23
C GLU A 65 -5.04 5.56 -7.10
N SER A 66 -6.14 5.96 -6.47
CA SER A 66 -6.88 5.14 -5.51
C SER A 66 -7.37 3.86 -6.17
N LYS A 67 -7.34 2.75 -5.43
CA LYS A 67 -7.72 1.43 -5.94
C LYS A 67 -8.97 0.91 -5.24
N THR A 68 -10.00 0.63 -6.02
CA THR A 68 -11.21 -0.02 -5.51
C THR A 68 -11.05 -1.53 -5.57
N LEU A 69 -11.27 -2.18 -4.43
CA LEU A 69 -11.32 -3.62 -4.27
C LEU A 69 -12.74 -4.03 -3.87
N ILE A 70 -13.07 -5.31 -4.05
CA ILE A 70 -14.34 -5.86 -3.62
C ILE A 70 -14.09 -7.15 -2.83
N ALA A 71 -14.57 -7.18 -1.59
CA ALA A 71 -14.57 -8.36 -0.76
C ALA A 71 -15.84 -9.17 -1.02
N LYS A 72 -15.68 -10.43 -1.42
CA LYS A 72 -16.78 -11.37 -1.70
C LYS A 72 -16.63 -12.58 -0.79
N LYS A 73 -17.73 -12.97 -0.15
CA LYS A 73 -17.84 -14.22 0.60
C LYS A 73 -19.19 -14.86 0.31
N GLU A 74 -19.21 -16.19 0.24
CA GLU A 74 -20.44 -16.95 0.03
C GLU A 74 -21.43 -16.74 1.19
N GLY A 75 -22.68 -16.40 0.85
CA GLY A 75 -23.74 -16.11 1.82
C GLY A 75 -23.73 -14.69 2.42
N TYR A 76 -22.79 -13.83 2.02
CA TYR A 76 -22.67 -12.45 2.46
C TYR A 76 -22.78 -11.47 1.30
N ARG A 77 -23.16 -10.23 1.59
CA ARG A 77 -23.18 -9.17 0.57
C ARG A 77 -21.75 -8.75 0.23
N PRO A 78 -21.44 -8.52 -1.06
CA PRO A 78 -20.13 -8.05 -1.46
C PRO A 78 -19.91 -6.64 -0.92
N SER A 79 -18.78 -6.42 -0.24
CA SER A 79 -18.43 -5.13 0.35
C SER A 79 -17.33 -4.45 -0.46
N PRO A 80 -17.55 -3.22 -0.97
CA PRO A 80 -16.51 -2.45 -1.65
C PRO A 80 -15.50 -1.91 -0.64
N LEU A 81 -14.21 -2.08 -0.94
CA LEU A 81 -13.09 -1.59 -0.15
C LEU A 81 -12.32 -0.56 -0.96
N LEU A 82 -12.05 0.60 -0.39
CA LEU A 82 -11.27 1.64 -1.05
C LEU A 82 -9.86 1.70 -0.45
N LEU A 83 -8.86 1.46 -1.28
CA LEU A 83 -7.46 1.76 -0.98
C LEU A 83 -7.17 3.18 -1.45
N GLU A 84 -7.19 4.11 -0.50
CA GLU A 84 -6.84 5.50 -0.77
C GLU A 84 -5.33 5.64 -0.95
N SER A 85 -4.96 6.31 -2.04
CA SER A 85 -3.58 6.67 -2.31
C SER A 85 -3.33 8.10 -1.89
N THR A 86 -2.38 8.29 -0.98
CA THR A 86 -1.98 9.60 -0.47
C THR A 86 -0.58 9.94 -0.96
N PHE A 87 -0.40 11.19 -1.39
CA PHE A 87 0.89 11.69 -1.83
C PHE A 87 1.84 11.84 -0.63
N ASN A 88 3.08 11.36 -0.75
CA ASN A 88 4.09 11.47 0.29
C ASN A 88 4.96 12.73 0.07
N PRO A 89 4.71 13.86 0.75
CA PRO A 89 5.42 15.12 0.52
C PRO A 89 6.93 15.04 0.85
N THR A 90 7.36 14.06 1.64
CA THR A 90 8.78 13.79 1.88
C THR A 90 9.52 13.40 0.60
N THR A 91 8.83 12.87 -0.43
CA THR A 91 9.43 12.64 -1.75
C THR A 91 9.71 13.93 -2.52
N LEU A 92 8.93 15.00 -2.30
CA LEU A 92 9.20 16.31 -2.91
C LEU A 92 10.49 16.93 -2.39
N TRP A 93 10.82 16.73 -1.11
CA TRP A 93 12.08 17.20 -0.53
C TRP A 93 13.31 16.55 -1.16
N ASN A 94 13.23 15.25 -1.50
CA ASN A 94 14.29 14.54 -2.21
C ASN A 94 14.42 14.97 -3.68
N ILE A 95 13.31 15.39 -4.29
CA ILE A 95 13.25 15.92 -5.67
C ILE A 95 13.86 17.33 -5.76
N LEU A 96 13.63 18.17 -4.74
CA LEU A 96 13.99 19.59 -4.80
C LEU A 96 15.47 19.88 -4.43
N PHE A 97 16.13 18.99 -3.68
CA PHE A 97 17.47 19.23 -3.09
C PHE A 97 18.59 18.29 -3.57
N TRP A 98 18.33 17.33 -4.48
CA TRP A 98 19.37 16.40 -4.98
C TRP A 98 19.10 16.00 -6.45
N PRO A 99 20.11 15.64 -7.27
CA PRO A 99 19.89 15.07 -8.62
C PRO A 99 19.14 13.73 -8.65
N GLY A 100 18.67 13.22 -7.50
CA GLY A 100 17.87 11.99 -7.37
C GLY A 100 16.44 12.10 -7.90
N PHE A 101 15.98 13.29 -8.28
CA PHE A 101 14.61 13.53 -8.74
C PHE A 101 14.21 12.73 -10.00
N ILE A 102 15.17 12.47 -10.90
CA ILE A 102 14.95 11.71 -12.13
C ILE A 102 14.60 10.25 -11.80
N VAL A 103 15.23 9.70 -10.77
CA VAL A 103 15.08 8.30 -10.37
C VAL A 103 13.75 8.09 -9.65
N ASP A 104 13.32 9.04 -8.79
CA ASP A 104 12.09 8.93 -8.01
C ASP A 104 10.82 9.18 -8.83
N PHE A 105 10.85 10.07 -9.85
CA PHE A 105 9.72 10.23 -10.78
C PHE A 105 9.51 8.95 -11.63
N GLY A 106 10.61 8.28 -12.00
CA GLY A 106 10.57 7.00 -12.71
C GLY A 106 10.12 5.80 -11.87
N THR A 107 10.28 5.83 -10.54
CA THR A 107 9.97 4.68 -9.67
C THR A 107 8.58 4.70 -9.01
N GLN A 108 7.74 5.71 -9.28
CA GLN A 108 6.37 5.80 -8.74
C GLN A 108 6.29 5.75 -7.19
N LYS A 109 7.38 6.12 -6.50
CA LYS A 109 7.48 6.10 -5.03
C LYS A 109 6.75 7.27 -4.36
N ILE A 110 6.17 8.17 -5.15
CA ILE A 110 5.47 9.37 -4.71
C ILE A 110 4.17 9.09 -3.96
N SER A 111 3.55 7.93 -4.22
CA SER A 111 2.29 7.52 -3.60
C SER A 111 2.51 6.48 -2.50
N LYS A 112 1.74 6.57 -1.43
CA LYS A 112 1.62 5.54 -0.40
C LYS A 112 0.14 5.18 -0.25
N TRP A 113 -0.14 3.91 0.04
CA TRP A 113 -1.48 3.54 0.50
C TRP A 113 -1.65 4.03 1.93
N ASP A 114 -2.73 4.76 2.20
CA ASP A 114 -3.01 5.28 3.55
C ASP A 114 -3.44 4.13 4.48
N ASN A 115 -4.32 3.27 3.97
CA ASN A 115 -4.88 2.15 4.71
C ASN A 115 -4.00 0.89 4.59
N THR A 116 -3.07 0.73 5.53
CA THR A 116 -2.23 -0.48 5.65
C THR A 116 -2.93 -1.64 6.36
N TYR A 117 -3.98 -1.35 7.14
CA TYR A 117 -4.81 -2.34 7.83
C TYR A 117 -6.28 -2.05 7.52
N ILE A 118 -6.97 -3.03 6.95
CA ILE A 118 -8.38 -2.92 6.56
C ILE A 118 -9.14 -4.03 7.26
N ASN A 119 -10.09 -3.65 8.12
CA ASN A 119 -11.04 -4.59 8.69
C ASN A 119 -12.26 -4.68 7.77
N ILE A 120 -12.61 -5.90 7.38
CA ILE A 120 -13.69 -6.22 6.45
C ILE A 120 -14.85 -6.77 7.27
N ASP A 121 -15.77 -5.88 7.61
CA ASP A 121 -17.06 -6.26 8.15
C ASP A 121 -18.01 -6.57 6.98
N LEU A 122 -18.45 -7.83 6.90
CA LEU A 122 -19.38 -8.29 5.87
C LEU A 122 -20.78 -8.38 6.45
N GLU A 123 -21.72 -7.68 5.82
CA GLU A 123 -23.14 -7.81 6.15
C GLU A 123 -23.66 -9.15 5.62
N LYS A 124 -24.31 -9.94 6.50
CA LYS A 124 -24.91 -11.22 6.12
C LYS A 124 -26.06 -10.93 5.14
N ASP A 125 -26.13 -11.65 4.03
CA ASP A 125 -27.23 -11.40 3.10
C ASP A 125 -28.54 -11.98 3.69
N PRO A 126 -29.58 -11.16 3.97
CA PRO A 126 -30.83 -11.67 4.52
C PRO A 126 -31.50 -12.74 3.64
N ARG A 127 -31.15 -12.82 2.35
CA ARG A 127 -31.66 -13.84 1.41
C ARG A 127 -31.02 -15.22 1.60
N SER A 128 -29.80 -15.31 2.14
CA SER A 128 -29.11 -16.60 2.36
C SER A 128 -29.60 -17.34 3.60
N THR A 129 -30.27 -16.64 4.52
CA THR A 129 -30.79 -17.23 5.76
C THR A 129 -32.19 -17.85 5.59
N GLN A 130 -32.92 -17.52 4.50
CA GLN A 130 -34.27 -18.03 4.24
C GLN A 130 -34.32 -19.37 3.48
N GLN A 131 -33.17 -20.00 3.21
CA GLN A 131 -33.08 -21.29 2.49
C GLN A 131 -32.66 -22.47 3.39
N LEU A 132 -32.74 -22.30 4.72
CA LEU A 132 -32.51 -23.36 5.72
C LEU A 132 -33.81 -23.77 6.38
#